data_AF-Q1EP91-F1
#
_entry.id   AF-Q1EP91-F1
#
_cell.length_a   1.000
_cell.length_b   1.000
_cell.length_c   1.000
_cell.angle_alpha   90.00
_cell.angle_beta   90.00
_cell.angle_gamma   90.00
#
_symmetry.space_group_name_H-M   'P 1'
#
loop_
_entity.id
_entity.type
_entity.pdbx_description
1 polymer ?
#
loop_
_entity_poly.entity_id
_entity_poly.type
_entity_poly.pdbx_seq_one_letter_code
_entity_poly.pdbx_strand_id
1 'polypeptide(L)'
;MDNGDLTQDLSKLNRDPSRILYISGHALESSLQPENCVPIKPWTLENDDTALLDLIPFLEYVAVHRPADIRPVLASYHGHDIASEFIERSKEHQRRMQDQKQHGRFWRR
;
A
#
# COMPACT_ATOMS: atom_id res chain seq x y z
N MET A 1 -29.44 16.70 -7.90
CA MET A 1 -29.45 16.77 -6.43
C MET A 1 -28.06 16.32 -6.02
N ASP A 2 -27.19 17.27 -5.68
CA ASP A 2 -25.87 16.93 -5.14
C ASP A 2 -26.09 16.37 -3.76
N ASN A 3 -26.00 15.05 -3.62
CA ASN A 3 -25.76 14.47 -2.30
C ASN A 3 -24.41 15.04 -1.86
N GLY A 4 -24.40 15.79 -0.77
CA GLY A 4 -23.20 16.41 -0.21
C GLY A 4 -22.22 15.35 0.28
N ASP A 5 -21.55 14.67 -0.65
CA ASP A 5 -20.59 13.62 -0.36
C ASP A 5 -19.40 14.27 0.36
N LEU A 6 -19.21 13.85 1.61
CA LEU A 6 -18.14 14.32 2.48
C LEU A 6 -16.80 13.93 1.87
N THR A 7 -16.24 14.85 1.09
CA THR A 7 -14.96 14.64 0.42
C THR A 7 -13.82 15.10 1.33
N GLN A 8 -12.88 14.21 1.59
CA GLN A 8 -11.68 14.46 2.40
C GLN A 8 -10.64 15.22 1.58
N ASP A 9 -10.34 16.46 2.00
CA ASP A 9 -9.25 17.26 1.46
C ASP A 9 -7.99 17.12 2.33
N LEU A 10 -7.08 16.23 1.92
CA LEU A 10 -5.83 15.95 2.62
C LEU A 10 -4.88 17.14 2.63
N SER A 11 -5.04 18.12 1.72
CA SER A 11 -4.24 19.35 1.73
C SER A 11 -4.44 20.18 3.01
N LYS A 12 -5.54 19.96 3.74
CA LYS A 12 -5.86 20.63 5.00
C LYS A 12 -5.13 20.05 6.21
N LEU A 13 -4.43 18.93 6.08
CA LEU A 13 -3.74 18.26 7.19
C LEU A 13 -2.48 18.99 7.67
N ASN A 14 -2.04 20.05 6.99
CA ASN A 14 -0.78 20.75 7.28
C ASN A 14 0.38 19.75 7.44
N ARG A 15 0.48 18.82 6.49
CA ARG A 15 1.51 17.78 6.38
C ARG A 15 1.98 17.74 4.95
N ASP A 16 3.23 17.31 4.76
CA ASP A 16 3.78 17.07 3.42
C ASP A 16 3.00 15.94 2.74
N PRO A 17 2.33 16.18 1.59
CA PRO A 17 1.59 15.17 0.84
C PRO A 17 2.44 13.94 0.46
N SER A 18 3.76 14.09 0.34
CA SER A 18 4.67 12.97 0.05
C SER A 18 4.75 11.95 1.20
N ARG A 19 4.20 12.29 2.38
CA ARG A 19 4.23 11.52 3.62
C ARG A 19 2.84 11.17 4.16
N ILE A 20 1.77 11.35 3.36
CA ILE A 20 0.39 11.08 3.77
C ILE A 20 -0.10 9.79 3.13
N LEU A 21 -0.74 8.93 3.92
CA LEU A 21 -1.53 7.79 3.47
C LEU A 21 -2.97 7.98 3.98
N TYR A 22 -3.96 7.84 3.11
CA TYR A 22 -5.38 7.83 3.48
C TYR A 22 -5.96 6.44 3.28
N ILE A 23 -6.18 5.72 4.38
CA ILE A 23 -6.68 4.34 4.38
C ILE A 23 -8.18 4.37 4.64
N SER A 24 -8.99 3.87 3.70
CA SER A 24 -10.45 3.85 3.83
C SER A 24 -11.09 2.83 2.89
N GLY A 25 -12.27 2.31 3.28
CA GLY A 25 -13.10 1.47 2.41
C GLY A 25 -13.67 2.19 1.19
N HIS A 26 -13.67 3.52 1.22
CA HIS A 26 -14.16 4.40 0.15
C HIS A 26 -13.12 5.45 -0.22
N ALA A 27 -11.83 5.10 -0.14
CA ALA A 27 -10.75 6.07 -0.23
C ALA A 27 -10.74 6.81 -1.59
N LEU A 28 -11.05 6.11 -2.68
CA LEU A 28 -11.02 6.67 -4.03
C LEU A 28 -12.21 7.57 -4.34
N GLU A 29 -13.36 7.30 -3.72
CA GLU A 29 -14.60 8.05 -3.90
C GLU A 29 -14.68 9.25 -2.94
N SER A 30 -14.01 9.17 -1.79
CA SER A 30 -14.12 10.15 -0.70
C SER A 30 -12.90 11.06 -0.52
N SER A 31 -11.97 11.14 -1.49
CA SER A 31 -10.77 11.98 -1.37
C SER A 31 -10.53 12.89 -2.57
N LEU A 32 -10.03 14.10 -2.32
CA LEU A 32 -9.52 15.00 -3.36
C LEU A 32 -8.10 14.67 -3.84
N GLN A 33 -7.39 13.75 -3.16
CA GLN A 33 -6.03 13.36 -3.49
C GLN A 33 -5.94 11.82 -3.61
N PRO A 34 -6.53 11.23 -4.67
CA PRO A 34 -6.57 9.77 -4.86
C PRO A 34 -5.18 9.13 -4.91
N GLU A 35 -4.14 9.89 -5.26
CA GLU A 35 -2.75 9.44 -5.27
C GLU A 35 -2.16 9.16 -3.88
N ASN A 36 -2.85 9.60 -2.81
CA ASN A 36 -2.51 9.31 -1.42
C ASN A 36 -3.39 8.20 -0.81
N CYS A 37 -4.32 7.63 -1.59
CA CYS A 37 -5.30 6.67 -1.10
C CYS A 37 -4.75 5.25 -1.06
N VAL A 38 -5.11 4.55 0.01
CA VAL A 38 -4.95 3.11 0.22
C VAL A 38 -6.36 2.55 0.39
N PRO A 39 -7.03 2.17 -0.71
CA PRO A 39 -8.34 1.55 -0.63
C PRO A 39 -8.20 0.19 0.07
N ILE A 40 -9.09 -0.10 1.00
CA ILE A 40 -9.21 -1.40 1.67
C ILE A 40 -10.61 -1.95 1.46
N LYS A 41 -10.80 -3.25 1.67
CA LYS A 41 -12.13 -3.86 1.68
C LYS A 41 -13.00 -3.18 2.76
N PRO A 42 -14.21 -2.67 2.43
CA PRO A 42 -15.17 -2.24 3.44
C PRO A 42 -15.55 -3.42 4.34
N TRP A 43 -15.53 -3.20 5.65
CA TRP A 43 -15.93 -4.23 6.61
C TRP A 43 -17.46 -4.40 6.63
N THR A 44 -17.93 -5.64 6.54
CA THR A 44 -19.36 -6.00 6.49
C THR A 44 -19.75 -7.03 7.54
N LEU A 45 -19.20 -6.88 8.77
CA LEU A 45 -19.48 -7.72 9.95
C LEU A 45 -18.91 -9.14 9.87
N GLU A 46 -17.90 -9.38 9.05
CA GLU A 46 -17.19 -10.66 9.02
C GLU A 46 -16.18 -10.76 10.18
N ASN A 47 -16.21 -11.89 10.90
CA ASN A 47 -15.35 -12.14 12.06
C ASN A 47 -13.94 -12.61 11.67
N ASP A 48 -13.77 -13.12 10.45
CA ASP A 48 -12.52 -13.59 9.86
C ASP A 48 -11.87 -12.53 8.95
N ASP A 49 -12.40 -11.30 8.94
CA ASP A 49 -11.81 -10.21 8.19
C ASP A 49 -10.43 -9.86 8.76
N THR A 50 -9.44 -9.89 7.88
CA THR A 50 -8.02 -9.65 8.20
C THR A 50 -7.44 -8.49 7.40
N ALA A 51 -8.26 -7.70 6.70
CA ALA A 51 -7.77 -6.67 5.78
C ALA A 51 -6.80 -5.66 6.43
N LEU A 52 -7.06 -5.27 7.69
CA LEU A 52 -6.16 -4.39 8.45
C LEU A 52 -4.87 -5.08 8.89
N LEU A 53 -4.94 -6.39 9.23
CA LEU A 53 -3.76 -7.18 9.58
C LEU A 53 -2.87 -7.41 8.35
N ASP A 54 -3.48 -7.73 7.21
CA ASP A 54 -2.78 -7.99 5.95
C ASP A 54 -2.06 -6.75 5.41
N LEU A 55 -2.50 -5.55 5.81
CA LEU A 55 -1.87 -4.28 5.44
C LEU A 55 -0.61 -3.96 6.26
N ILE A 56 -0.42 -4.58 7.44
CA ILE A 56 0.70 -4.31 8.36
C ILE A 56 2.07 -4.42 7.65
N PRO A 57 2.39 -5.50 6.91
CA PRO A 57 3.71 -5.64 6.28
C PRO A 57 4.05 -4.51 5.31
N PHE A 58 3.06 -4.01 4.57
CA PHE A 58 3.25 -2.87 3.67
C PHE A 58 3.54 -1.58 4.46
N LEU A 59 2.77 -1.31 5.52
CA LEU A 59 2.96 -0.13 6.35
C LEU A 59 4.31 -0.14 7.08
N GLU A 60 4.72 -1.29 7.61
CA GLU A 60 6.04 -1.49 8.20
C GLU A 60 7.15 -1.22 7.17
N TYR A 61 7.01 -1.76 5.95
CA TYR A 61 7.96 -1.52 4.88
C TYR A 61 8.12 -0.03 4.56
N VAL A 62 7.00 0.71 4.41
CA VAL A 62 7.00 2.15 4.17
C VAL A 62 7.66 2.91 5.33
N ALA A 63 7.36 2.54 6.57
CA ALA A 63 7.92 3.18 7.76
C ALA A 63 9.44 2.98 7.89
N VAL A 64 9.94 1.79 7.52
CA VAL A 64 11.36 1.44 7.56
C VAL A 64 12.13 2.07 6.41
N HIS A 65 11.64 1.94 5.18
CA HIS A 65 12.37 2.36 3.98
C HIS A 65 12.20 3.85 3.66
N ARG A 66 11.15 4.49 4.21
CA ARG A 66 10.88 5.93 4.12
C ARG A 66 11.08 6.48 2.71
N PRO A 67 10.30 6.01 1.71
CA PRO A 67 10.42 6.51 0.34
C PRO A 67 10.36 8.04 0.33
N ALA A 68 11.09 8.68 -0.58
CA ALA A 68 11.11 10.14 -0.66
C ALA A 68 9.72 10.71 -0.94
N ASP A 69 8.91 9.97 -1.70
CA ASP A 69 7.50 10.24 -1.97
C ASP A 69 6.73 8.93 -1.99
N ILE A 70 5.62 8.87 -1.24
CA ILE A 70 4.77 7.69 -1.15
C ILE A 70 3.90 7.47 -2.39
N ARG A 71 3.59 8.53 -3.14
CA ARG A 71 2.60 8.49 -4.23
C ARG A 71 3.05 7.60 -5.41
N PRO A 72 4.32 7.62 -5.86
CA PRO A 72 4.80 6.66 -6.87
C PRO A 72 4.80 5.21 -6.38
N VAL A 73 5.00 4.98 -5.08
CA VAL A 73 4.90 3.64 -4.49
C VAL A 73 3.47 3.14 -4.61
N LEU A 74 2.49 3.93 -4.17
CA LEU A 74 1.06 3.61 -4.30
C LEU A 74 0.62 3.40 -5.75
N ALA A 75 1.09 4.26 -6.67
CA ALA A 75 0.80 4.13 -8.10
C ALA A 75 1.24 2.77 -8.67
N SER A 76 2.30 2.17 -8.12
CA SER A 76 2.77 0.83 -8.56
C SER A 76 1.82 -0.32 -8.16
N TYR A 77 0.82 -0.06 -7.32
CA TYR A 77 -0.22 -1.01 -6.91
C TYR A 77 -1.58 -0.71 -7.56
N HIS A 78 -1.67 0.27 -8.46
CA HIS A 78 -2.94 0.63 -9.09
C HIS A 78 -3.65 -0.59 -9.70
N GLY A 79 -4.94 -0.77 -9.38
CA GLY A 79 -5.75 -1.90 -9.82
C GLY A 79 -5.53 -3.21 -9.05
N HIS A 80 -4.70 -3.20 -8.00
CA HIS A 80 -4.43 -4.37 -7.17
C HIS A 80 -4.75 -4.07 -5.70
N ASP A 81 -5.09 -5.11 -4.94
CA ASP A 81 -5.11 -5.02 -3.48
C ASP A 81 -3.67 -4.89 -2.96
N ILE A 82 -3.38 -3.79 -2.25
CA ILE A 82 -2.01 -3.44 -1.83
C ILE A 82 -1.43 -4.52 -0.91
N ALA A 83 -2.23 -5.05 0.02
CA ALA A 83 -1.78 -6.04 0.98
C ALA A 83 -1.35 -7.35 0.28
N SER A 84 -2.25 -7.91 -0.53
CA SER A 84 -2.02 -9.16 -1.26
C SER A 84 -0.84 -9.03 -2.25
N GLU A 85 -0.81 -7.94 -3.02
CA GLU A 85 0.25 -7.68 -4.01
C GLU A 85 1.60 -7.46 -3.33
N PHE A 86 1.64 -6.76 -2.18
CA PHE A 86 2.87 -6.56 -1.43
C PHE A 86 3.46 -7.89 -0.92
N ILE A 87 2.59 -8.78 -0.41
CA ILE A 87 3.00 -10.12 0.04
C ILE A 87 3.58 -10.92 -1.14
N GLU A 88 2.91 -10.91 -2.29
CA GLU A 88 3.37 -11.67 -3.47
C GLU A 88 4.70 -11.14 -4.02
N ARG A 89 4.81 -9.80 -4.19
CA ARG A 89 6.09 -9.16 -4.59
C ARG A 89 7.22 -9.47 -3.62
N SER A 90 6.93 -9.50 -2.32
CA SER A 90 7.93 -9.82 -1.28
C SER A 90 8.43 -11.26 -1.39
N LYS A 91 7.52 -12.22 -1.61
CA LYS A 91 7.89 -13.64 -1.84
C LYS A 91 8.72 -13.80 -3.11
N GLU A 92 8.31 -13.16 -4.21
CA GLU A 92 9.06 -13.22 -5.46
C GLU A 92 10.47 -12.63 -5.31
N HIS A 93 10.58 -11.48 -4.63
CA HIS A 93 11.86 -10.85 -4.35
C HIS A 93 12.77 -11.78 -3.51
N GLN A 94 12.24 -12.38 -2.45
CA GLN A 94 12.98 -13.34 -1.62
C GLN A 94 13.48 -14.54 -2.43
N ARG A 95 12.64 -15.10 -3.30
CA ARG A 95 13.01 -16.22 -4.19
C ARG A 95 14.14 -15.84 -5.14
N ARG A 96 14.02 -14.70 -5.84
CA ARG A 96 15.07 -14.19 -6.75
C ARG A 96 16.41 -13.99 -6.02
N MET A 97 16.37 -13.48 -4.79
CA MET A 97 17.56 -13.29 -3.97
C MET A 97 18.21 -14.62 -3.54
N GLN A 98 17.42 -15.68 -3.29
CA GLN A 98 17.94 -17.02 -3.00
C GLN A 98 18.59 -17.64 -4.24
N ASP A 99 17.94 -17.53 -5.40
CA ASP A 99 18.46 -18.08 -6.66
C ASP A 99 19.80 -17.44 -7.04
N GLN A 100 19.93 -16.13 -6.90
CA GLN A 100 21.20 -15.41 -7.14
C GLN A 100 22.30 -15.85 -6.17
N LYS A 101 21.99 -16.07 -4.88
CA LYS A 101 22.96 -16.57 -3.89
C LYS A 101 23.43 -17.99 -4.22
N GLN A 102 22.53 -18.86 -4.69
CA GLN A 102 22.89 -20.21 -5.11
C GLN A 102 23.77 -20.21 -6.35
N HIS A 103 23.40 -19.44 -7.39
CA HIS A 103 24.20 -19.29 -8.59
C HIS A 103 25.59 -18.70 -8.27
N GLY A 104 25.66 -17.64 -7.47
CA GLY A 104 26.93 -17.04 -7.07
C GLY A 104 27.84 -17.96 -6.24
N ARG A 105 27.28 -18.94 -5.52
CA ARG A 105 28.06 -19.99 -4.82
C ARG A 105 28.60 -21.05 -5.78
N PHE A 106 27.88 -21.34 -6.86
CA PHE A 106 28.26 -22.34 -7.86
C PHE A 106 29.46 -21.86 -8.70
N TRP A 107 29.47 -20.59 -9.13
CA TRP A 107 30.55 -20.01 -9.93
C TRP A 107 31.84 -19.67 -9.15
N ARG A 108 31.86 -19.90 -7.83
CA ARG A 108 33.03 -19.68 -6.96
C ARG A 108 33.79 -20.96 -6.60
N ARG A 109 33.40 -22.12 -7.16
CA ARG A 109 34.11 -23.40 -7.01
C ARG A 109 34.86 -23.77 -8.27
#